data_AF-A0A7C1XSH9-F1
#
_entry.id   AF-A0A7C1XSH9-F1
#
_cell.length_a   1.000
_cell.length_b   1.000
_cell.length_c   1.000
_cell.angle_alpha   90.00
_cell.angle_beta   90.00
_cell.angle_gamma   90.00
#
_symmetry.space_group_name_H-M   'P 1'
#
loop_
_entity.id
_entity.type
_entity.pdbx_description
1 polymer ?
#
loop_
_entity_poly.entity_id
_entity_poly.type
_entity_poly.pdbx_seq_one_letter_code
_entity_poly.pdbx_strand_id
1 'polypeptide(L)'
;MKKCGYTLVSILLACFSGQSIADEDPRQLVQLPDMMQQHMLSNMRDHLVALNEILISMSTGELEKAADVAETRLGMSSLESHNASHMAAFMPEGMRQAGNRMHRAASRFSLKAQEGDVLSAYRALSEVTSACVACHSGYRIR
;
A
#
# COMPACT_ATOMS: atom_id res chain seq x y z
N MET A 1 73.61 0.25 33.87
CA MET A 1 73.77 -0.59 32.67
C MET A 1 72.68 -1.65 32.66
N LYS A 2 71.94 -1.79 31.53
CA LYS A 2 71.12 -2.96 31.12
C LYS A 2 69.80 -3.16 31.91
N LYS A 3 68.60 -3.26 31.32
CA LYS A 3 68.10 -3.34 29.93
C LYS A 3 66.64 -2.83 29.94
N CYS A 4 66.30 -2.01 28.95
CA CYS A 4 64.94 -1.58 28.63
C CYS A 4 64.23 -2.71 27.86
N GLY A 5 63.16 -3.27 28.42
CA GLY A 5 62.34 -4.29 27.77
C GLY A 5 61.19 -3.64 27.02
N TYR A 6 61.25 -3.63 25.69
CA TYR A 6 60.14 -3.20 24.84
C TYR A 6 59.04 -4.27 24.87
N THR A 7 57.94 -4.00 25.57
CA THR A 7 56.72 -4.78 25.46
C THR A 7 56.02 -4.37 24.17
N LEU A 8 56.16 -5.19 23.13
CA LEU A 8 55.41 -5.12 21.88
C LEU A 8 53.93 -5.40 22.19
N VAL A 9 53.13 -4.34 22.32
CA VAL A 9 51.67 -4.46 22.47
C VAL A 9 51.04 -4.51 21.08
N SER A 10 50.93 -5.72 20.53
CA SER A 10 50.11 -6.01 19.37
C SER A 10 48.64 -6.11 19.81
N ILE A 11 47.91 -5.00 19.78
CA ILE A 11 46.45 -5.03 19.97
C ILE A 11 45.79 -5.16 18.60
N LEU A 12 45.12 -6.30 18.41
CA LEU A 12 44.26 -6.63 17.29
C LEU A 12 43.30 -5.49 16.99
N LEU A 13 43.34 -4.99 15.76
CA LEU A 13 42.29 -4.18 15.18
C LEU A 13 41.07 -5.09 14.96
N ALA A 14 40.20 -5.19 15.96
CA ALA A 14 38.93 -5.89 15.84
C ALA A 14 38.08 -5.15 14.80
N CYS A 15 37.88 -5.77 13.64
CA CYS A 15 36.86 -5.39 12.69
C CYS A 15 35.49 -5.52 13.38
N PHE A 16 35.01 -4.45 14.01
CA PHE A 16 33.61 -4.29 14.33
C PHE A 16 32.85 -4.16 13.01
N SER A 17 32.51 -5.30 12.41
CA SER A 17 31.45 -5.36 11.42
C SER A 17 30.20 -4.81 12.10
N GLY A 18 29.80 -3.59 11.73
CA GLY A 18 28.53 -3.03 12.16
C GLY A 18 27.42 -3.98 11.74
N GLN A 19 26.97 -4.82 12.66
CA GLN A 19 25.73 -5.56 12.50
C GLN A 19 24.64 -4.50 12.50
N SER A 20 24.18 -4.13 11.30
CA SER A 20 22.93 -3.40 11.16
C SER A 20 21.84 -4.33 11.67
N ILE A 21 21.36 -4.08 12.88
CA ILE A 21 20.11 -4.66 13.34
C ILE A 21 19.06 -4.14 12.36
N ALA A 22 18.51 -5.01 11.53
CA ALA A 22 17.34 -4.66 10.73
C ALA A 22 16.23 -4.31 11.72
N ASP A 23 15.75 -3.07 11.67
CA ASP A 23 14.63 -2.65 12.50
C ASP A 23 13.42 -3.55 12.15
N GLU A 24 12.75 -4.07 13.17
CA GLU A 24 11.56 -4.91 12.99
C GLU A 24 10.49 -4.09 12.27
N ASP A 25 9.81 -4.68 11.28
CA ASP A 25 8.77 -3.97 10.51
C ASP A 25 7.66 -3.48 11.47
N PRO A 26 7.51 -2.16 11.66
CA PRO A 26 6.64 -1.61 12.71
C PRO A 26 5.16 -1.76 12.38
N ARG A 27 4.81 -2.22 11.16
CA ARG A 27 3.43 -2.42 10.71
C ARG A 27 2.79 -3.58 11.43
N GLN A 28 1.52 -3.41 11.78
CA GLN A 28 0.71 -4.46 12.37
C GLN A 28 0.56 -5.62 11.38
N LEU A 29 1.05 -6.80 11.77
CA LEU A 29 0.82 -8.03 11.03
C LEU A 29 -0.65 -8.47 11.21
N VAL A 30 -1.38 -8.54 10.11
CA VAL A 30 -2.75 -9.05 10.06
C VAL A 30 -2.71 -10.51 9.62
N GLN A 31 -3.16 -11.40 10.49
CA GLN A 31 -3.18 -12.84 10.24
C GLN A 31 -4.48 -13.20 9.52
N LEU A 32 -4.35 -13.59 8.25
CA LEU A 32 -5.42 -14.09 7.41
C LEU A 32 -5.19 -15.58 7.15
N PRO A 33 -6.24 -16.41 7.08
CA PRO A 33 -6.09 -17.76 6.55
C PRO A 33 -5.61 -17.73 5.09
N ASP A 34 -4.83 -18.73 4.69
CA ASP A 34 -4.04 -18.73 3.45
C ASP A 34 -4.84 -18.33 2.19
N MET A 35 -6.05 -18.88 2.02
CA MET A 35 -6.90 -18.56 0.87
C MET A 35 -7.33 -17.09 0.85
N MET A 36 -7.62 -16.51 2.01
CA MET A 36 -8.04 -15.10 2.13
C MET A 36 -6.86 -14.15 1.92
N GLN A 37 -5.68 -14.54 2.39
CA GLN A 37 -4.44 -13.81 2.12
C GLN A 37 -4.12 -13.76 0.62
N GLN A 38 -4.22 -14.90 -0.07
CA GLN A 38 -4.01 -14.97 -1.52
C GLN A 38 -5.02 -14.11 -2.27
N HIS A 39 -6.30 -14.17 -1.87
CA HIS A 39 -7.36 -13.32 -2.43
C HIS A 39 -7.06 -11.83 -2.22
N MET A 40 -6.66 -11.43 -1.01
CA MET A 40 -6.27 -10.05 -0.69
C MET A 40 -5.08 -9.58 -1.55
N LEU A 41 -4.03 -10.39 -1.67
CA LEU A 41 -2.86 -10.08 -2.50
C LEU A 41 -3.25 -9.98 -3.98
N SER A 42 -4.16 -10.82 -4.47
CA SER A 42 -4.68 -10.74 -5.83
C SER A 42 -5.44 -9.42 -6.05
N ASN A 43 -6.34 -9.05 -5.14
CA ASN A 43 -7.07 -7.80 -5.21
C ASN A 43 -6.13 -6.59 -5.19
N MET A 44 -5.12 -6.55 -4.32
CA MET A 44 -4.17 -5.44 -4.29
C MET A 44 -3.39 -5.28 -5.60
N ARG A 45 -3.02 -6.38 -6.27
CA ARG A 45 -2.40 -6.32 -7.61
C ARG A 45 -3.39 -5.83 -8.65
N ASP A 46 -4.63 -6.30 -8.60
CA ASP A 46 -5.70 -5.84 -9.49
C ASP A 46 -5.98 -4.35 -9.31
N HIS A 47 -5.94 -3.84 -8.09
CA HIS A 47 -6.13 -2.41 -7.81
C HIS A 47 -5.02 -1.55 -8.42
N LEU A 48 -3.77 -2.04 -8.42
CA LEU A 48 -2.66 -1.37 -9.10
C LEU A 48 -2.87 -1.35 -10.62
N VAL A 49 -3.39 -2.44 -11.20
CA VAL A 49 -3.75 -2.49 -12.63
C VAL A 49 -4.84 -1.46 -12.93
N ALA A 50 -5.91 -1.41 -12.14
CA ALA A 50 -6.99 -0.44 -12.31
C ALA A 50 -6.50 1.01 -12.18
N LEU A 51 -5.62 1.32 -11.21
CA LEU A 51 -5.01 2.64 -11.08
C LEU A 51 -4.20 3.03 -12.31
N ASN A 52 -3.44 2.09 -12.89
CA ASN A 52 -2.69 2.34 -14.11
C ASN A 52 -3.62 2.61 -15.30
N GLU A 53 -4.70 1.84 -15.46
CA GLU A 53 -5.72 2.05 -16.50
C GLU A 53 -6.43 3.41 -16.36
N ILE A 54 -6.74 3.83 -15.14
CA ILE A 54 -7.29 5.15 -14.83
C ILE A 54 -6.31 6.25 -15.28
N LEU A 55 -5.03 6.14 -14.89
CA LEU A 55 -4.01 7.11 -15.25
C LEU A 55 -3.80 7.21 -16.77
N ILE A 56 -3.79 6.07 -17.47
CA ILE A 56 -3.72 6.03 -18.94
C ILE A 56 -4.93 6.76 -19.54
N SER A 57 -6.13 6.42 -19.09
CA SER A 57 -7.38 7.00 -19.62
C SER A 57 -7.44 8.51 -19.37
N MET A 58 -7.01 8.98 -18.18
CA MET A 58 -6.87 10.41 -17.90
C MET A 58 -5.85 11.09 -18.81
N SER A 59 -4.71 10.45 -19.08
CA SER A 59 -3.65 11.01 -19.93
C SER A 59 -4.06 11.17 -21.40
N THR A 60 -5.02 10.37 -21.86
CA THR A 60 -5.56 10.40 -23.23
C THR A 60 -6.87 11.19 -23.32
N GLY A 61 -7.34 11.80 -22.24
CA GLY A 61 -8.60 12.56 -22.19
C GLY A 61 -9.86 11.69 -22.13
N GLU A 62 -9.73 10.38 -21.95
CA GLU A 62 -10.83 9.42 -21.81
C GLU A 62 -11.39 9.40 -20.37
N LEU A 63 -11.88 10.53 -19.87
CA LEU A 63 -12.32 10.66 -18.47
C LEU A 63 -13.52 9.76 -18.11
N GLU A 64 -14.45 9.53 -19.04
CA GLU A 64 -15.59 8.62 -18.82
C GLU A 64 -15.10 7.18 -18.55
N LYS A 65 -14.14 6.72 -19.35
CA LYS A 65 -13.52 5.40 -19.17
C LYS A 65 -12.74 5.33 -17.86
N ALA A 66 -12.05 6.40 -17.48
CA ALA A 66 -11.41 6.48 -16.17
C ALA A 66 -12.43 6.34 -15.03
N ALA A 67 -13.59 6.99 -15.17
CA ALA A 67 -14.68 6.91 -14.20
C ALA A 67 -15.24 5.49 -14.08
N ASP A 68 -15.48 4.82 -15.20
CA ASP A 68 -16.00 3.46 -15.25
C ASP A 68 -15.05 2.45 -14.60
N VAL A 69 -13.75 2.52 -14.95
CA VAL A 69 -12.72 1.65 -14.37
C VAL A 69 -12.65 1.86 -12.85
N ALA A 70 -12.67 3.12 -12.41
CA ALA A 70 -12.62 3.43 -10.98
C ALA A 70 -13.83 2.88 -10.23
N GLU A 71 -15.06 3.08 -10.71
CA GLU A 71 -16.25 2.61 -9.98
C GLU A 71 -16.36 1.08 -9.98
N THR A 72 -16.13 0.46 -11.13
CA THR A 72 -16.36 -0.99 -11.30
C THR A 72 -15.28 -1.85 -10.65
N ARG A 73 -14.03 -1.37 -10.59
CA ARG A 73 -12.89 -2.16 -10.08
C ARG A 73 -12.37 -1.70 -8.72
N LEU A 74 -12.61 -0.44 -8.35
CA LEU A 74 -12.13 0.11 -7.08
C LEU A 74 -13.26 0.69 -6.23
N GLY A 75 -14.40 1.07 -6.82
CA GLY A 75 -15.48 1.78 -6.16
C GLY A 75 -16.27 0.95 -5.18
N MET A 76 -17.35 1.52 -4.65
CA MET A 76 -18.27 0.81 -3.77
C MET A 76 -18.96 -0.37 -4.47
N SER A 77 -19.18 -0.28 -5.77
CA SER A 77 -19.75 -1.37 -6.57
C SER A 77 -18.84 -2.61 -6.65
N SER A 78 -17.54 -2.49 -6.36
CA SER A 78 -16.59 -3.61 -6.39
C SER A 78 -16.47 -4.36 -5.05
N LEU A 79 -17.18 -3.93 -3.99
CA LEU A 79 -17.02 -4.54 -2.66
C LEU A 79 -17.40 -6.02 -2.60
N GLU A 80 -18.43 -6.41 -3.36
CA GLU A 80 -18.89 -7.80 -3.43
C GLU A 80 -17.83 -8.70 -4.07
N SER A 81 -17.30 -8.32 -5.24
CA SER A 81 -16.24 -9.07 -5.93
C SER A 81 -14.95 -9.15 -5.10
N HIS A 82 -14.70 -8.17 -4.24
CA HIS A 82 -13.59 -8.19 -3.29
C HIS A 82 -13.84 -9.05 -2.04
N ASN A 83 -15.01 -9.66 -1.88
CA ASN A 83 -15.41 -10.43 -0.69
C ASN A 83 -15.24 -9.65 0.63
N ALA A 84 -15.48 -8.33 0.59
CA ALA A 84 -15.14 -7.42 1.69
C ALA A 84 -15.82 -7.81 3.02
N SER A 85 -17.07 -8.31 2.97
CA SER A 85 -17.81 -8.75 4.15
C SER A 85 -17.15 -9.93 4.87
N HIS A 86 -16.64 -10.91 4.13
CA HIS A 86 -15.96 -12.08 4.68
C HIS A 86 -14.55 -11.74 5.21
N MET A 87 -13.86 -10.80 4.54
CA MET A 87 -12.55 -10.31 4.99
C MET A 87 -12.62 -9.53 6.30
N ALA A 88 -13.69 -8.76 6.50
CA ALA A 88 -13.75 -7.75 7.54
C ALA A 88 -13.68 -8.31 8.98
N ALA A 89 -14.00 -9.60 9.19
CA ALA A 89 -13.89 -10.24 10.51
C ALA A 89 -12.43 -10.47 10.96
N PHE A 90 -11.48 -10.53 10.02
CA PHE A 90 -10.06 -10.78 10.29
C PHE A 90 -9.21 -9.52 10.31
N MET A 91 -9.80 -8.38 9.95
CA MET A 91 -9.09 -7.10 9.85
C MET A 91 -9.32 -6.24 11.09
N PRO A 92 -8.28 -5.57 11.61
CA PRO A 92 -8.47 -4.56 12.64
C PRO A 92 -9.30 -3.39 12.09
N GLU A 93 -10.00 -2.70 12.98
CA GLU A 93 -10.93 -1.63 12.58
C GLU A 93 -10.26 -0.55 11.72
N GLY A 94 -9.03 -0.14 12.04
CA GLY A 94 -8.30 0.84 11.24
C GLY A 94 -8.03 0.38 9.79
N MET A 95 -7.78 -0.92 9.57
CA MET A 95 -7.59 -1.49 8.23
C MET A 95 -8.90 -1.54 7.46
N ARG A 96 -10.00 -1.96 8.11
CA ARG A 96 -11.35 -1.94 7.52
C ARG A 96 -11.73 -0.54 7.07
N GLN A 97 -11.47 0.46 7.90
CA GLN A 97 -11.73 1.84 7.56
C GLN A 97 -10.85 2.34 6.42
N ALA A 98 -9.57 1.96 6.38
CA ALA A 98 -8.68 2.31 5.28
C ALA A 98 -9.17 1.75 3.95
N GLY A 99 -9.56 0.46 3.90
CA GLY A 99 -10.15 -0.17 2.73
C GLY A 99 -11.46 0.50 2.30
N ASN A 100 -12.39 0.72 3.23
CA ASN A 100 -13.65 1.41 2.93
C ASN A 100 -13.44 2.85 2.44
N ARG A 101 -12.44 3.57 2.97
CA ARG A 101 -12.08 4.91 2.49
C ARG A 101 -11.60 4.88 1.05
N MET A 102 -10.78 3.88 0.68
CA MET A 102 -10.34 3.70 -0.71
C MET A 102 -11.54 3.47 -1.63
N HIS A 103 -12.44 2.55 -1.28
CA HIS A 103 -13.63 2.27 -2.11
C HIS A 103 -14.52 3.49 -2.30
N ARG A 104 -14.79 4.23 -1.22
CA ARG A 104 -15.56 5.49 -1.31
C ARG A 104 -14.83 6.57 -2.09
N ALA A 105 -13.51 6.66 -1.99
CA ALA A 105 -12.71 7.62 -2.73
C ALA A 105 -12.73 7.32 -4.24
N ALA A 106 -12.69 6.04 -4.63
CA ALA A 106 -12.80 5.65 -6.03
C ALA A 106 -14.18 6.01 -6.62
N SER A 107 -15.26 5.80 -5.88
CA SER A 107 -16.59 6.26 -6.30
C SER A 107 -16.70 7.78 -6.43
N ARG A 108 -16.07 8.54 -5.51
CA ARG A 108 -16.01 10.01 -5.63
C ARG A 108 -15.18 10.44 -6.83
N PHE A 109 -14.05 9.78 -7.09
CA PHE A 109 -13.24 10.01 -8.27
C PHE A 109 -14.05 9.77 -9.55
N SER A 110 -14.81 8.68 -9.61
CA SER A 110 -15.66 8.36 -10.77
C SER A 110 -16.62 9.50 -11.10
N LEU A 111 -17.36 9.98 -10.10
CA LEU A 111 -18.26 11.14 -10.27
C LEU A 111 -17.52 12.41 -10.72
N LYS A 112 -16.31 12.66 -10.19
CA LYS A 112 -15.49 13.82 -10.58
C LYS A 112 -14.89 13.71 -11.98
N ALA A 113 -14.55 12.52 -12.43
CA ALA A 113 -14.09 12.30 -13.80
C ALA A 113 -15.22 12.54 -14.81
N GLN A 114 -16.46 12.14 -14.49
CA GLN A 114 -17.64 12.39 -15.33
C GLN A 114 -17.98 13.89 -15.49
N GLU A 115 -17.55 14.76 -14.56
CA GLU A 115 -17.70 16.21 -14.70
C GLU A 115 -16.80 16.80 -15.81
N GLY A 116 -15.82 16.06 -16.32
CA GLY A 116 -15.00 16.44 -17.48
C GLY A 116 -13.78 17.34 -17.17
N ASP A 117 -13.57 17.76 -15.92
CA ASP A 117 -12.38 18.53 -15.53
C ASP A 117 -11.24 17.62 -15.04
N VAL A 118 -10.20 17.47 -15.87
CA VAL A 118 -9.04 16.61 -15.61
C VAL A 118 -8.34 16.97 -14.29
N LEU A 119 -8.22 18.26 -13.96
CA LEU A 119 -7.52 18.67 -12.75
C LEU A 119 -8.32 18.32 -11.48
N SER A 120 -9.64 18.47 -11.50
CA SER A 120 -10.51 18.03 -10.41
C SER A 120 -10.52 16.51 -10.27
N ALA A 121 -10.56 15.76 -11.38
CA ALA A 121 -10.41 14.31 -11.36
C ALA A 121 -9.06 13.89 -10.75
N TYR A 122 -7.96 14.54 -11.14
CA TYR A 122 -6.63 14.27 -10.59
C TYR A 122 -6.54 14.55 -9.08
N ARG A 123 -7.16 15.65 -8.61
CA ARG A 123 -7.27 15.92 -7.17
C ARG A 123 -8.04 14.82 -6.45
N ALA A 124 -9.17 14.37 -7.00
CA ALA A 124 -9.94 13.27 -6.40
C ALA A 124 -9.15 11.95 -6.39
N LEU A 125 -8.34 11.67 -7.42
CA LEU A 125 -7.51 10.47 -7.49
C LEU A 125 -6.47 10.41 -6.37
N SER A 126 -6.00 11.56 -5.89
CA SER A 126 -5.08 11.62 -4.74
C SER A 126 -5.68 11.05 -3.46
N GLU A 127 -7.00 11.10 -3.28
CA GLU A 127 -7.68 10.50 -2.13
C GLU A 127 -7.65 8.96 -2.19
N VAL A 128 -7.73 8.40 -3.41
CA VAL A 128 -7.65 6.95 -3.64
C VAL A 128 -6.27 6.44 -3.24
N THR A 129 -5.21 7.05 -3.77
CA THR A 129 -3.82 6.64 -3.49
C THR A 129 -3.42 6.91 -2.04
N SER A 130 -3.94 7.98 -1.43
CA SER A 130 -3.74 8.25 0.01
C SER A 130 -4.29 7.14 0.89
N ALA A 131 -5.41 6.50 0.51
CA ALA A 131 -5.96 5.36 1.23
C ALA A 131 -5.06 4.11 1.11
N CYS A 132 -4.46 3.89 -0.06
CA CYS A 132 -3.45 2.84 -0.26
C CYS A 132 -2.25 3.07 0.67
N VAL A 133 -1.71 4.29 0.69
CA VAL A 133 -0.57 4.67 1.56
C VAL A 133 -0.92 4.46 3.04
N ALA A 134 -2.10 4.89 3.48
CA ALA A 134 -2.55 4.71 4.86
C ALA A 134 -2.65 3.22 5.25
N CYS A 135 -3.16 2.37 4.35
CA CYS A 135 -3.21 0.93 4.60
C CYS A 135 -1.80 0.31 4.66
N HIS A 136 -0.96 0.61 3.66
CA HIS A 136 0.37 0.01 3.54
C HIS A 136 1.40 0.50 4.57
N SER A 137 1.19 1.68 5.15
CA SER A 137 2.01 2.22 6.24
C SER A 137 1.62 1.70 7.62
N GLY A 138 0.37 1.25 7.80
CA GLY A 138 -0.12 0.72 9.08
C GLY A 138 -0.09 -0.80 9.17
N TYR A 139 -0.28 -1.50 8.04
CA TYR A 139 -0.58 -2.92 8.04
C TYR A 139 0.30 -3.69 7.06
N ARG A 140 0.53 -4.95 7.42
CA ARG A 140 1.15 -5.94 6.55
C ARG A 140 0.42 -7.27 6.65
N ILE A 141 0.38 -7.97 5.53
CA ILE A 141 0.03 -9.39 5.43
C ILE A 141 1.27 -10.13 4.93
N ARG A 142 1.38 -11.44 5.20
CA ARG A 142 2.53 -12.22 4.69
C ARG A 142 2.40 -12.52 3.19
#